data_AF-A0A5D0HZ19-F1
#
_entry.id   AF-A0A5D0HZ19-F1
#
_cell.length_a   1.000
_cell.length_b   1.000
_cell.length_c   1.000
_cell.angle_alpha   90.00
_cell.angle_beta   90.00
_cell.angle_gamma   90.00
#
_symmetry.space_group_name_H-M   'P 1'
#
loop_
_entity.id
_entity.type
_entity.pdbx_description
1 polymer ?
#
loop_
_entity_poly.entity_id
_entity_poly.type
_entity_poly.pdbx_seq_one_letter_code
_entity_poly.pdbx_strand_id
1 'polypeptide(L)' 'MLLPDNVHPENSIYFNASLVLKTLLEFNKLDMIDLYQKVIENKKMSFPVYILCLDWLYIINVAELNKGEVKLCS' A
#
# COMPACT_ATOMS: atom_id res chain seq x y z
N MET A 1 4.34 -6.12 15.83
CA MET A 1 3.18 -6.14 16.74
C MET A 1 2.39 -7.40 16.42
N LEU A 2 2.20 -8.31 17.40
CA LEU A 2 1.37 -9.50 17.21
C LEU A 2 -0.09 -9.05 17.14
N LEU A 3 -0.79 -9.42 16.06
CA LEU A 3 -2.22 -9.12 15.92
C LEU A 3 -3.03 -10.14 16.74
N PRO A 4 -4.08 -9.73 17.47
CA PRO A 4 -4.95 -10.67 18.18
C PRO A 4 -5.63 -11.67 17.23
N ASP A 5 -5.95 -12.87 17.72
CA ASP A 5 -6.47 -13.98 16.91
C ASP A 5 -7.81 -13.68 16.20
N ASN A 6 -8.56 -12.69 16.67
CA ASN A 6 -9.84 -12.26 16.08
C ASN A 6 -9.69 -11.05 15.13
N VAL A 7 -8.47 -10.73 14.68
CA VAL A 7 -8.28 -9.64 13.73
C VAL A 7 -8.67 -10.11 12.34
N HIS A 8 -9.64 -9.42 11.75
CA HIS A 8 -9.93 -9.46 10.31
C HIS A 8 -8.82 -8.71 9.57
N PRO A 9 -7.84 -9.38 8.92
CA PRO A 9 -6.65 -8.72 8.39
C PRO A 9 -6.99 -7.66 7.34
N GLU A 10 -8.05 -7.87 6.56
CA GLU A 10 -8.60 -6.90 5.61
C GLU A 10 -8.97 -5.54 6.23
N ASN A 11 -9.21 -5.47 7.53
CA ASN A 11 -9.52 -4.22 8.22
C ASN A 11 -8.27 -3.54 8.81
N SER A 12 -7.09 -4.15 8.65
CA SER A 12 -5.83 -3.64 9.17
C SER A 12 -5.05 -2.88 8.11
N ILE A 13 -4.59 -1.67 8.44
CA ILE A 13 -3.72 -0.88 7.56
C ILE A 13 -2.41 -1.62 7.28
N TYR A 14 -1.85 -2.35 8.24
CA TYR A 14 -0.61 -3.12 8.03
C TYR A 14 -0.77 -4.16 6.91
N PHE A 15 -1.89 -4.88 6.93
CA PHE A 15 -2.16 -5.90 5.92
C PHE A 15 -2.45 -5.25 4.56
N ASN A 16 -3.30 -4.23 4.51
CA ASN A 16 -3.62 -3.54 3.25
C ASN A 16 -2.38 -2.86 2.64
N ALA A 17 -1.56 -2.20 3.46
CA ALA A 17 -0.30 -1.59 3.03
C ALA A 17 0.71 -2.64 2.54
N SER A 18 0.71 -3.85 3.11
CA SER A 18 1.56 -4.94 2.60
C SER A 18 1.17 -5.37 1.18
N LEU A 19 -0.12 -5.27 0.80
CA LEU A 19 -0.55 -5.53 -0.57
C LEU A 19 -0.07 -4.44 -1.53
N VAL A 20 -0.18 -3.18 -1.13
CA VAL A 20 0.36 -2.04 -1.91
C VAL A 20 1.87 -2.18 -2.09
N LEU A 21 2.59 -2.50 -1.01
CA LEU A 21 4.03 -2.73 -1.03
C LEU A 21 4.41 -3.91 -1.92
N LYS A 22 3.65 -5.02 -1.88
CA LYS A 22 3.90 -6.18 -2.74
C LYS A 22 3.84 -5.78 -4.23
N THR A 23 2.81 -5.03 -4.63
CA THR A 23 2.72 -4.52 -6.00
C THR A 23 3.87 -3.57 -6.31
N LEU A 24 4.24 -2.69 -5.38
CA LEU A 24 5.36 -1.76 -5.60
C LEU A 24 6.72 -2.46 -5.72
N LEU A 25 6.95 -3.54 -4.96
CA LEU A 25 8.17 -4.36 -5.07
C LEU A 25 8.29 -5.07 -6.43
N GLU A 26 7.16 -5.41 -7.06
CA GLU A 26 7.14 -6.06 -8.37
C GLU A 26 7.44 -5.08 -9.50
N PHE A 27 6.91 -3.85 -9.42
CA PHE A 27 7.02 -2.85 -10.50
C PHE A 27 8.07 -1.75 -10.22
N ASN A 28 8.68 -1.74 -9.03
CA ASN A 28 9.64 -0.76 -8.50
C ASN A 28 9.10 0.67 -8.32
N LYS A 29 8.43 1.22 -9.34
CA LYS A 29 7.75 2.52 -9.30
C LYS A 29 6.54 2.52 -10.21
N LEU A 30 5.50 3.25 -9.81
CA LEU A 30 4.26 3.38 -10.56
C LEU A 30 3.64 4.75 -10.31
N ASP A 31 2.86 5.26 -11.26
CA ASP A 31 1.94 6.36 -11.00
C ASP A 31 0.97 5.97 -9.86
N MET A 32 0.60 6.94 -9.02
CA MET A 32 -0.26 6.71 -7.86
C MET A 32 -1.60 6.05 -8.23
N ILE A 33 -2.20 6.42 -9.35
CA ILE A 33 -3.49 5.85 -9.77
C ILE A 33 -3.29 4.49 -10.42
N ASP A 34 -2.22 4.31 -11.21
CA ASP A 34 -1.88 3.01 -11.79
C ASP A 34 -1.57 1.96 -10.71
N LEU A 35 -0.87 2.37 -9.64
CA LEU A 35 -0.63 1.52 -8.48
C LEU A 35 -1.94 1.11 -7.81
N TYR A 36 -2.88 2.05 -7.63
CA TYR A 36 -4.20 1.73 -7.09
C TYR A 36 -4.93 0.70 -7.95
N GLN A 37 -4.99 0.91 -9.27
CA GLN A 37 -5.63 -0.03 -10.20
C GLN A 37 -5.05 -1.44 -10.08
N LYS A 38 -3.71 -1.56 -10.07
CA LYS A 38 -3.02 -2.85 -9.93
C LYS A 38 -3.29 -3.53 -8.59
N VAL A 39 -3.37 -2.77 -7.50
CA VAL A 39 -3.67 -3.32 -6.18
C VAL A 39 -5.10 -3.89 -6.14
N ILE A 40 -6.06 -3.21 -6.76
CA ILE A 40 -7.47 -3.62 -6.70
C ILE A 40 -7.85 -4.75 -7.67
N GLU A 41 -7.01 -5.07 -8.67
CA GLU A 41 -7.21 -6.22 -9.57
C GLU A 41 -7.41 -7.52 -8.80
N ASN A 42 -6.70 -7.69 -7.67
CA ASN A 42 -6.66 -8.92 -6.91
C ASN A 42 -7.43 -8.86 -5.58
N LYS A 43 -7.72 -7.66 -5.05
CA LYS A 43 -8.46 -7.49 -3.79
C LYS A 43 -9.25 -6.18 -3.77
N LYS A 44 -10.51 -6.22 -3.34
CA LYS A 44 -11.31 -5.01 -3.13
C LYS A 44 -10.69 -4.16 -2.02
N MET A 45 -10.20 -2.98 -2.39
CA MET A 45 -9.75 -1.92 -1.50
C MET A 45 -10.41 -0.63 -1.95
N SER A 46 -10.91 0.18 -1.01
CA SER A 46 -11.42 1.50 -1.36
C SER A 46 -10.27 2.49 -1.54
N PHE A 47 -10.47 3.52 -2.37
CA PHE A 47 -9.47 4.54 -2.58
C PHE A 47 -9.01 5.25 -1.28
N PRO A 48 -9.89 5.58 -0.30
CA PRO A 48 -9.43 6.13 0.97
C PRO A 48 -8.52 5.20 1.78
N VAL A 49 -8.78 3.88 1.77
CA VAL A 49 -7.91 2.90 2.44
C VAL A 49 -6.56 2.82 1.74
N TYR A 50 -6.55 2.91 0.40
CA TYR A 50 -5.32 2.98 -0.37
C TYR A 50 -4.46 4.21 -0.01
N ILE A 51 -5.07 5.40 0.11
CA ILE A 51 -4.35 6.60 0.56
C ILE A 51 -3.76 6.41 1.96
N LEU A 52 -4.53 5.85 2.90
CA LEU A 52 -4.00 5.52 4.24
C LEU A 52 -2.84 4.53 4.20
N CYS A 53 -2.83 3.61 3.23
CA CYS A 53 -1.70 2.71 3.04
C CYS A 53 -0.45 3.44 2.55
N LEU A 54 -0.59 4.39 1.61
CA LEU A 54 0.52 5.22 1.16
C LEU A 54 1.08 6.09 2.29
N ASP A 55 0.20 6.74 3.06
CA ASP A 55 0.58 7.52 4.23
C ASP A 55 1.37 6.67 5.23
N TRP A 56 0.87 5.45 5.50
CA TRP A 56 1.56 4.51 6.38
C TRP A 56 2.95 4.15 5.86
N LEU A 57 3.08 3.77 4.58
CA LEU A 57 4.36 3.41 3.95
C LEU A 57 5.36 4.58 3.94
N TYR A 58 4.86 5.80 3.78
CA TYR A 58 5.67 7.02 3.87
C TYR A 58 6.19 7.26 5.28
N ILE A 59 5.32 7.17 6.30
CA ILE A 59 5.69 7.38 7.71
C ILE A 59 6.78 6.40 8.16
N ILE A 60 6.74 5.15 7.69
CA ILE A 60 7.74 4.14 8.01
C ILE A 60 8.96 4.15 7.07
N ASN A 61 9.08 5.15 6.21
CA ASN A 61 10.18 5.34 5.26
C ASN A 61 10.42 4.14 4.32
N VAL A 62 9.34 3.49 3.87
CA VAL A 62 9.40 2.35 2.93
C VAL A 62 9.14 2.80 1.50
N ALA A 63 8.21 3.73 1.30
CA ALA A 63 7.90 4.28 -0.02
C ALA A 63 7.67 5.78 0.05
N GLU A 64 8.01 6.47 -1.03
CA GLU A 64 7.80 7.91 -1.17
C GLU A 64 7.03 8.25 -2.44
N LEU A 65 6.28 9.35 -2.38
CA LEU A 65 5.61 9.94 -3.53
C LEU A 65 6.48 11.05 -4.11
N ASN A 66 6.88 10.91 -5.37
CA ASN A 66 7.67 11.91 -6.09
C ASN A 66 7.03 12.19 -7.45
N LYS A 67 6.59 13.44 -7.67
CA LYS A 67 5.97 13.89 -8.93
C LYS A 67 4.83 12.99 -9.44
N GLY A 68 4.00 12.46 -8.52
CA GLY A 68 2.88 11.58 -8.84
C GLY A 68 3.24 10.09 -8.92
N GLU A 69 4.52 9.74 -8.96
CA GLU A 69 4.98 8.35 -8.88
C GLU A 69 5.24 7.93 -7.44
N VAL A 70 4.72 6.78 -7.04
CA VAL A 70 5.10 6.09 -5.81
C VAL A 70 6.28 5.18 -6.14
N LYS A 71 7.34 5.24 -5.31
CA LYS A 71 8.53 4.41 -5.45
C LYS A 71 9.07 3.99 -4.09
N LEU A 72 9.85 2.91 -4.05
CA LEU A 72 10.55 2.48 -2.84
C LEU A 72 11.59 3.54 -2.43
N CYS A 73 11.72 3.74 -1.12
CA CYS A 73 12.82 4.54 -0.57
C CYS A 73 14.17 3.84 -0.81
N SER A 74 15.23 4.64 -0.97
CA SER A 74 16.61 4.16 -1.14
C SER A 74 17.36 4.06 0.18
#